data_AF-B0MVP3-F1
#
_entry.id   AF-B0MVP3-F1
#
_cell.length_a   1.000
_cell.length_b   1.000
_cell.length_c   1.000
_cell.angle_alpha   90.00
_cell.angle_beta   90.00
_cell.angle_gamma   90.00
#
_symmetry.space_group_name_H-M   'P 1'
#
loop_
_entity.id
_entity.type
_entity.pdbx_description
1 polymer ?
#
loop_
_entity_poly.entity_id
_entity_poly.type
_entity_poly.pdbx_seq_one_letter_code
_entity_poly.pdbx_strand_id
1 'polypeptide(L)'
;MTTATYTTMQNLAKQAAAYITKLNGEAETFEIESNGITAVIAYDAEIVEDKGDYWTAPSWSIEDETVAVEAVYDEDGEEDKEAADWLKKMLN
;
A
#
# COMPACT_ATOMS: atom_id res chain seq x y z
N MET A 1 -20.42 0.66 7.87
CA MET A 1 -19.33 0.03 8.66
C MET A 1 -19.56 0.00 10.19
N THR A 2 -19.16 -1.08 10.89
CA THR A 2 -19.17 -1.18 12.36
C THR A 2 -17.85 -0.72 13.00
N THR A 3 -17.83 -0.44 14.31
CA THR A 3 -16.60 -0.05 15.04
C THR A 3 -15.49 -1.11 14.96
N ALA A 4 -15.85 -2.40 14.95
CA ALA A 4 -14.89 -3.50 14.82
C ALA A 4 -14.27 -3.53 13.42
N THR A 5 -15.09 -3.40 12.37
CA THR A 5 -14.64 -3.30 10.98
C THR A 5 -13.73 -2.07 10.78
N TYR A 6 -14.09 -0.92 11.36
CA TYR A 6 -13.28 0.31 11.29
C TYR A 6 -11.90 0.15 11.94
N THR A 7 -11.84 -0.50 13.10
CA THR A 7 -10.56 -0.79 13.78
C THR A 7 -9.70 -1.75 12.96
N THR A 8 -10.33 -2.75 12.35
CA THR A 8 -9.68 -3.73 11.47
C THR A 8 -9.03 -3.04 10.27
N MET A 9 -9.77 -2.19 9.56
CA MET A 9 -9.22 -1.46 8.43
C MET A 9 -8.12 -0.47 8.79
N GLN A 10 -8.20 0.19 9.95
CA GLN A 10 -7.10 1.01 10.44
C GLN A 10 -5.82 0.19 10.66
N ASN A 11 -5.95 -1.05 11.15
CA ASN A 11 -4.81 -1.96 11.28
C ASN A 11 -4.28 -2.40 9.91
N LEU A 12 -5.15 -2.71 8.95
CA LEU A 12 -4.75 -3.04 7.57
C LEU A 12 -3.96 -1.90 6.94
N ALA A 13 -4.46 -0.67 7.00
CA ALA A 13 -3.77 0.48 6.44
C ALA A 13 -2.43 0.77 7.13
N LYS A 14 -2.33 0.59 8.46
CA LYS A 14 -1.04 0.71 9.16
C LYS A 14 -0.04 -0.37 8.73
N GLN A 15 -0.50 -1.61 8.56
CA GLN A 15 0.34 -2.69 8.07
C GLN A 15 0.79 -2.45 6.64
N ALA A 16 -0.12 -1.99 5.77
CA ALA A 16 0.16 -1.62 4.39
C ALA A 16 1.24 -0.54 4.31
N ALA A 17 1.05 0.59 5.00
CA ALA A 17 2.02 1.68 5.03
C ALA A 17 3.38 1.23 5.59
N ALA A 18 3.39 0.40 6.63
CA ALA A 18 4.63 -0.14 7.18
C ALA A 18 5.34 -1.11 6.22
N TYR A 19 4.58 -1.87 5.43
CA TYR A 19 5.12 -2.77 4.41
C TYR A 19 5.69 -1.99 3.23
N ILE A 20 4.95 -1.01 2.72
CA ILE A 20 5.40 -0.04 1.70
C ILE A 20 6.71 0.65 2.12
N THR A 21 6.76 1.15 3.36
CA THR A 21 7.99 1.79 3.88
C THR A 21 9.18 0.81 3.89
N LYS A 22 8.95 -0.49 4.05
CA LYS A 22 10.01 -1.51 3.99
C LYS A 22 10.42 -1.87 2.56
N LEU A 23 9.52 -1.75 1.59
CA LEU A 23 9.81 -1.99 0.17
C LEU A 23 10.83 -0.98 -0.38
N ASN A 24 10.94 0.21 0.23
CA ASN A 24 12.00 1.17 -0.09
C ASN A 24 12.12 1.48 -1.60
N GLY A 25 10.97 1.58 -2.28
CA GLY A 25 10.88 1.81 -3.72
C GLY A 25 10.79 0.54 -4.59
N GLU A 26 10.71 -0.66 -4.01
CA GLU A 26 10.43 -1.88 -4.78
C GLU A 26 8.92 -2.02 -5.06
N ALA A 27 8.53 -2.00 -6.33
CA ALA A 27 7.15 -2.26 -6.75
C ALA A 27 6.76 -3.73 -6.45
N GLU A 28 5.75 -3.93 -5.61
CA GLU A 28 5.25 -5.25 -5.22
C GLU A 28 3.75 -5.19 -4.95
N THR A 29 3.03 -6.25 -5.36
CA THR A 29 1.63 -6.46 -4.96
C THR A 29 1.60 -7.48 -3.82
N PHE A 30 0.95 -7.13 -2.72
CA PHE A 30 0.90 -7.94 -1.52
C PHE A 30 -0.49 -7.96 -0.89
N GLU A 31 -0.76 -9.02 -0.13
CA GLU A 31 -2.03 -9.26 0.53
C GLU A 31 -1.84 -9.17 2.04
N ILE A 32 -2.77 -8.50 2.72
CA ILE A 32 -2.75 -8.36 4.17
C ILE A 32 -4.08 -8.82 4.72
N GLU A 33 -4.05 -9.80 5.62
CA GLU A 33 -5.22 -10.20 6.40
C GLU A 33 -5.23 -9.53 7.78
N SER A 34 -6.41 -9.15 8.24
CA SER A 34 -6.63 -8.72 9.61
C SER A 34 -8.06 -9.04 10.00
N ASN A 35 -8.22 -9.82 11.07
CA ASN A 35 -9.53 -10.07 11.70
C ASN A 35 -10.63 -10.51 10.71
N GLY A 36 -10.30 -11.44 9.80
CA GLY A 36 -11.20 -11.97 8.77
C GLY A 36 -11.23 -11.18 7.46
N ILE A 37 -10.71 -9.95 7.45
CA ILE A 37 -10.70 -9.09 6.25
C ILE A 37 -9.34 -9.19 5.56
N THR A 38 -9.35 -9.47 4.26
CA THR A 38 -8.14 -9.54 3.42
C THR A 38 -8.10 -8.37 2.45
N ALA A 39 -7.05 -7.55 2.49
CA ALA A 39 -6.84 -6.46 1.55
C ALA A 39 -5.69 -6.77 0.58
N VAL A 40 -5.94 -6.58 -0.71
CA VAL A 40 -4.95 -6.71 -1.78
C VAL A 40 -4.49 -5.31 -2.17
N ILE A 41 -3.19 -5.05 -2.01
CA ILE A 41 -2.57 -3.75 -2.26
C ILE A 41 -1.47 -3.92 -3.28
N ALA A 42 -1.57 -3.16 -4.36
CA ALA A 42 -0.52 -2.99 -5.36
C ALA A 42 0.26 -1.71 -5.05
N TYR A 43 1.54 -1.87 -4.75
CA TYR A 43 2.46 -0.76 -4.59
C TYR A 43 3.37 -0.67 -5.81
N ASP A 44 3.43 0.51 -6.40
CA ASP A 44 4.33 0.83 -7.50
C ASP A 44 5.18 2.03 -7.10
N ALA A 45 6.49 1.93 -7.29
CA ALA A 45 7.40 3.01 -7.02
C ALA A 45 8.41 3.13 -8.17
N GLU A 46 8.48 4.34 -8.74
CA GLU A 46 9.43 4.67 -9.78
C GLU A 46 10.66 5.30 -9.12
N ILE A 47 11.74 4.51 -9.07
CA ILE A 47 13.05 5.00 -8.65
C ILE A 47 13.75 5.56 -9.89
N VAL A 48 14.04 6.86 -9.88
CA VAL A 48 14.99 7.42 -10.84
C VAL A 48 16.41 7.28 -10.31
N GLU A 49 17.28 6.82 -11.20
CA GLU A 49 18.72 6.90 -11.04
C GLU A 49 19.25 8.13 -11.76
N ASP A 50 19.63 9.16 -11.01
CA ASP A 50 20.52 10.19 -11.53
C ASP A 50 21.95 9.64 -11.47
N LYS A 51 22.53 9.35 -12.64
CA LYS A 51 23.86 8.74 -12.74
C LYS A 51 25.00 9.62 -12.20
N GLY A 52 24.73 10.89 -11.88
CA GLY A 52 25.74 11.84 -11.43
C GLY A 52 26.75 12.18 -12.53
N ASP A 53 27.20 13.44 -12.55
CA ASP A 53 28.27 13.92 -13.42
C ASP A 53 29.66 13.75 -12.78
N TYR A 54 30.74 14.08 -13.50
CA TYR A 54 32.14 13.97 -13.03
C TYR A 54 32.44 14.58 -11.63
N TRP A 55 31.57 15.46 -11.14
CA TRP A 55 31.69 16.14 -9.84
C TRP A 55 30.61 15.76 -8.81
N THR A 56 29.60 14.97 -9.19
CA THR A 56 28.42 14.67 -8.37
C THR A 56 28.26 13.16 -8.23
N ALA A 57 28.12 12.66 -7.01
CA ALA A 57 27.85 11.23 -6.82
C ALA A 57 26.49 10.86 -7.44
N PRO A 58 26.35 9.65 -8.03
CA PRO A 58 25.05 9.16 -8.46
C PRO A 58 24.08 9.19 -7.28
N SER A 59 22.87 9.71 -7.52
CA SER A 59 21.83 9.81 -6.52
C SER A 59 20.61 9.02 -6.99
N TRP A 60 20.10 8.17 -6.12
CA TRP A 60 18.79 7.55 -6.29
C TRP A 60 17.74 8.37 -5.56
N SER A 61 16.72 8.80 -6.28
CA SER A 61 15.56 9.50 -5.71
C SER A 61 14.30 8.77 -6.15
N ILE A 62 13.36 8.60 -5.22
CA ILE A 62 12.01 8.13 -5.54
C ILE A 62 11.30 9.31 -6.20
N GLU A 63 10.99 9.19 -7.50
CA GLU A 63 10.32 10.26 -8.26
C GLU A 63 8.80 10.18 -8.09
N ASP A 64 8.24 8.98 -8.12
CA ASP A 64 6.81 8.74 -7.96
C ASP A 64 6.56 7.50 -7.10
N GLU A 65 5.65 7.62 -6.14
CA GLU A 65 5.20 6.53 -5.30
C GLU A 65 3.67 6.45 -5.42
N THR A 66 3.19 5.36 -6.00
CA THR A 66 1.77 5.12 -6.23
C THR A 66 1.30 3.89 -5.45
N VAL A 67 0.31 4.08 -4.57
CA VAL A 67 -0.35 3.00 -3.84
C VAL A 67 -1.75 2.78 -4.40
N ALA A 68 -2.02 1.58 -4.89
CA ALA A 68 -3.33 1.18 -5.36
C ALA A 68 -3.90 0.04 -4.50
N VAL A 69 -5.15 0.17 -4.08
CA VAL A 69 -5.90 -0.93 -3.46
C VAL A 69 -6.67 -1.64 -4.56
N GLU A 70 -6.36 -2.91 -4.80
CA GLU A 70 -6.99 -3.75 -5.83
C GLU A 70 -8.37 -4.20 -5.36
N ALA A 71 -8.43 -4.82 -4.17
CA ALA A 71 -9.65 -5.34 -3.60
C ALA A 71 -9.54 -5.47 -2.08
N VAL A 72 -10.69 -5.47 -1.39
CA VAL A 72 -10.79 -5.85 0.01
C VAL A 72 -11.90 -6.87 0.12
N TYR A 73 -11.58 -8.04 0.68
CA TYR A 73 -12.49 -9.15 0.92
C TYR A 73 -12.80 -9.24 2.41
N ASP A 74 -14.06 -9.47 2.75
CA ASP A 74 -14.53 -9.77 4.10
C ASP A 74 -14.35 -11.27 4.47
N GLU A 75 -14.69 -11.66 5.70
CA GLU A 75 -14.60 -13.04 6.18
C GLU A 75 -15.42 -14.03 5.34
N ASP A 76 -16.54 -13.58 4.76
CA ASP A 76 -17.38 -14.36 3.86
C ASP A 76 -16.78 -14.47 2.44
N GLY A 77 -15.64 -13.82 2.18
CA GLY A 77 -15.01 -13.75 0.86
C GLY A 77 -15.73 -12.84 -0.13
N GLU A 78 -16.67 -12.03 0.35
CA GLU A 78 -17.34 -11.00 -0.45
C GLU A 78 -16.46 -9.75 -0.57
N GLU A 79 -16.48 -9.11 -1.74
CA GLU A 79 -15.73 -7.88 -1.97
C GLU A 79 -16.42 -6.67 -1.30
N ASP A 80 -15.78 -6.13 -0.27
CA ASP A 80 -16.21 -4.93 0.44
C ASP A 80 -15.71 -3.67 -0.27
N LYS A 81 -16.51 -3.20 -1.24
CA LYS A 81 -16.23 -1.95 -1.96
C LYS A 81 -16.13 -0.73 -1.04
N GLU A 82 -16.92 -0.68 0.04
CA GLU A 82 -16.85 0.40 1.03
C GLU A 82 -15.49 0.38 1.77
N ALA A 83 -14.98 -0.81 2.10
CA ALA A 83 -13.68 -0.98 2.73
C ALA A 83 -12.53 -0.68 1.75
N ALA A 84 -12.63 -1.12 0.50
CA ALA A 84 -11.64 -0.85 -0.54
C ALA A 84 -11.50 0.66 -0.83
N ASP A 85 -12.62 1.39 -0.99
CA ASP A 85 -12.60 2.85 -1.19
C ASP A 85 -12.02 3.57 0.04
N TRP A 86 -12.35 3.11 1.25
CA TRP A 86 -11.80 3.67 2.48
C TRP A 86 -10.29 3.46 2.60
N LEU A 87 -9.82 2.23 2.35
CA LEU A 87 -8.40 1.88 2.42
C LEU A 87 -7.61 2.67 1.37
N LYS A 88 -8.16 2.80 0.16
CA LYS A 88 -7.58 3.59 -0.92
C LYS A 88 -7.42 5.07 -0.53
N LYS A 89 -8.42 5.69 0.08
CA LYS A 89 -8.35 7.08 0.59
C LYS A 89 -7.38 7.28 1.75
N MET A 90 -6.99 6.20 2.43
CA MET A 90 -6.09 6.27 3.57
C MET A 90 -4.63 6.04 3.16
N LEU A 91 -4.42 5.29 2.08
CA LEU A 91 -3.11 4.98 1.50
C LEU A 91 -2.68 5.96 0.38
N ASN A 92 -3.63 6.67 -0.23
CA ASN A 92 -3.40 7.72 -1.24
C ASN A 92 -3.64 9.11 -0.64
#